data_AF-A0A397DKZ8-F1
#
_entry.id   AF-A0A397DKZ8-F1
#
_cell.length_a   1.000
_cell.length_b   1.000
_cell.length_c   1.000
_cell.angle_alpha   90.00
_cell.angle_beta   90.00
_cell.angle_gamma   90.00
#
_symmetry.space_group_name_H-M   'P 1'
#
loop_
_entity.id
_entity.type
_entity.pdbx_description
1 polymer ?
#
loop_
_entity_poly.entity_id
_entity_poly.type
_entity_poly.pdbx_seq_one_letter_code
_entity_poly.pdbx_strand_id
1 'polypeptide(L)'
;VSLVHSGLSAALSITVLAIDPIQDWVHSCSPLAVICLSVSTGYFIYDFYDMVVGALYVRAHGILVHHIMVTTCYVMALHCKVAVPYLVVMLLLEINSIWLHSRKLMSMVGFTLANRVYAMTWHALWLSFYTTRVLLPFAVHVGVTLDRHRFPHVVYVGCSKAYNKERHLKHK
;
A
#
# COMPACT_ATOMS: atom_id res chain seq x y z
N VAL A 1 9.42 4.39 -1.34
CA VAL A 1 8.32 4.94 -2.17
C VAL A 1 8.73 6.24 -2.82
N SER A 2 8.22 6.52 -4.02
CA SER A 2 8.41 7.81 -4.72
C SER A 2 7.24 8.79 -4.43
N LEU A 3 7.45 10.09 -4.68
CA LEU A 3 6.39 11.09 -4.50
C LEU A 3 5.22 10.85 -5.46
N VAL A 4 5.52 10.48 -6.71
CA VAL A 4 4.51 10.18 -7.75
C VAL A 4 3.68 8.97 -7.35
N HIS A 5 4.34 7.89 -6.91
CA HIS A 5 3.66 6.72 -6.33
C HIS A 5 2.69 7.17 -5.24
N SER A 6 3.20 7.89 -4.25
CA SER A 6 2.45 8.25 -3.04
C SER A 6 1.23 9.11 -3.38
N GLY A 7 1.40 10.08 -4.28
CA GLY A 7 0.31 10.94 -4.75
C GLY A 7 -0.75 10.19 -5.53
N LEU A 8 -0.34 9.36 -6.49
CA LEU A 8 -1.27 8.63 -7.35
C LEU A 8 -2.06 7.57 -6.57
N SER A 9 -1.37 6.76 -5.75
CA SER A 9 -2.02 5.73 -4.92
C SER A 9 -3.01 6.32 -3.93
N ALA A 10 -2.65 7.41 -3.25
CA ALA A 10 -3.55 8.12 -2.35
C ALA A 10 -4.77 8.68 -3.09
N ALA A 11 -4.57 9.36 -4.22
CA ALA A 11 -5.67 9.92 -5.00
C ALA A 11 -6.64 8.83 -5.52
N LEU A 12 -6.10 7.73 -6.07
CA LEU A 12 -6.92 6.61 -6.52
C LEU A 12 -7.69 5.98 -5.36
N SER A 13 -7.06 5.75 -4.22
CA SER A 13 -7.73 5.14 -3.06
C SER A 13 -8.88 6.02 -2.53
N ILE A 14 -8.68 7.33 -2.40
CA ILE A 14 -9.74 8.28 -2.01
C ILE A 14 -10.88 8.27 -3.03
N THR A 15 -10.55 8.24 -4.32
CA THR A 15 -11.56 8.23 -5.39
C THR A 15 -12.41 6.97 -5.35
N VAL A 16 -11.79 5.80 -5.16
CA VAL A 16 -12.52 4.53 -5.01
C VAL A 16 -13.43 4.57 -3.79
N LEU A 17 -12.92 5.01 -2.63
CA LEU A 17 -13.70 5.07 -1.39
C LEU A 17 -14.85 6.08 -1.45
N ALA A 18 -14.73 7.12 -2.28
CA ALA A 18 -15.77 8.13 -2.47
C ALA A 18 -16.89 7.67 -3.43
N ILE A 19 -16.54 6.88 -4.46
CA ILE A 19 -17.48 6.45 -5.50
C ILE A 19 -18.20 5.15 -5.10
N ASP A 20 -17.47 4.21 -4.48
CA ASP A 20 -17.96 2.87 -4.23
C ASP A 20 -17.94 2.54 -2.73
N PRO A 21 -19.08 2.65 -2.03
CA PRO A 21 -19.14 2.36 -0.60
C PRO A 21 -18.88 0.87 -0.36
N ILE A 22 -17.98 0.58 0.58
CA ILE A 22 -17.59 -0.79 0.91
C ILE A 22 -18.77 -1.51 1.57
N GLN A 23 -19.37 -2.47 0.86
CA GLN A 23 -20.46 -3.31 1.36
C GLN A 23 -19.95 -4.51 2.17
N ASP A 24 -18.88 -5.16 1.70
CA ASP A 24 -18.23 -6.28 2.38
C ASP A 24 -16.71 -6.15 2.32
N TRP A 25 -16.06 -6.17 3.48
CA TRP A 25 -14.62 -5.97 3.59
C TRP A 25 -13.78 -7.15 3.09
N VAL A 26 -14.35 -8.36 3.09
CA VAL A 26 -13.60 -9.59 2.77
C VAL A 26 -13.80 -9.99 1.32
N HIS A 27 -15.04 -10.02 0.82
CA HIS A 27 -15.37 -10.55 -0.50
C HIS A 27 -15.80 -9.49 -1.52
N SER A 28 -16.04 -8.22 -1.14
CA SER A 28 -16.31 -7.20 -2.15
C SER A 28 -15.08 -6.98 -3.02
N CYS A 29 -15.28 -7.07 -4.32
CA CYS A 29 -14.24 -6.93 -5.31
C CYS A 29 -14.72 -6.03 -6.45
N SER A 30 -14.81 -4.73 -6.16
CA SER A 30 -15.16 -3.72 -7.15
C SER A 30 -14.09 -3.62 -8.24
N PRO A 31 -14.48 -3.46 -9.53
CA PRO A 31 -13.52 -3.23 -10.61
C PRO A 31 -12.61 -2.03 -10.35
N LEU A 32 -13.15 -0.94 -9.78
CA LEU A 32 -12.36 0.27 -9.46
C LEU A 32 -11.35 -0.01 -8.35
N ALA A 33 -11.73 -0.75 -7.32
CA ALA A 33 -10.82 -1.14 -6.24
C ALA A 33 -9.69 -2.05 -6.74
N VAL A 34 -10.00 -2.99 -7.64
CA VAL A 34 -9.00 -3.85 -8.28
C VAL A 34 -8.04 -3.04 -9.14
N ILE A 35 -8.54 -2.11 -9.95
CA ILE A 35 -7.70 -1.24 -10.79
C ILE A 35 -6.78 -0.39 -9.90
N CYS A 36 -7.33 0.24 -8.86
CA CYS A 36 -6.56 1.04 -7.90
C CYS A 36 -5.42 0.22 -7.27
N LEU A 37 -5.73 -0.97 -6.77
CA LEU A 37 -4.74 -1.85 -6.15
C LEU A 37 -3.72 -2.37 -7.18
N SER A 38 -4.15 -2.67 -8.41
CA SER A 38 -3.25 -3.14 -9.48
C SER A 38 -2.26 -2.05 -9.91
N VAL A 39 -2.74 -0.83 -10.14
CA VAL A 39 -1.88 0.33 -10.47
C VAL A 39 -0.89 0.57 -9.32
N SER A 40 -1.37 0.59 -8.08
CA SER A 40 -0.51 0.80 -6.91
C SER A 40 0.52 -0.31 -6.76
N THR A 41 0.15 -1.57 -7.00
CA THR A 41 1.08 -2.72 -6.98
C THR A 41 2.20 -2.55 -8.00
N GLY A 42 1.88 -2.11 -9.22
CA GLY A 42 2.88 -1.83 -10.25
C GLY A 42 3.91 -0.78 -9.80
N TYR A 43 3.44 0.32 -9.20
CA TYR A 43 4.34 1.33 -8.64
C TYR A 43 5.14 0.83 -7.43
N PHE A 44 4.59 -0.06 -6.59
CA PHE A 44 5.32 -0.68 -5.48
C PHE A 44 6.49 -1.53 -5.98
N ILE A 45 6.28 -2.28 -7.07
CA ILE A 45 7.31 -3.09 -7.74
C ILE A 45 8.37 -2.18 -8.38
N TYR A 46 7.94 -1.10 -9.04
CA TYR A 46 8.86 -0.12 -9.62
C TYR A 46 9.76 0.52 -8.55
N ASP A 47 9.18 1.01 -7.46
CA ASP A 47 9.94 1.59 -6.35
C ASP A 47 10.88 0.55 -5.70
N PHE A 48 10.47 -0.72 -5.63
CA PHE A 48 11.35 -1.80 -5.18
C PHE A 48 12.56 -1.97 -6.10
N TYR A 49 12.33 -2.04 -7.41
CA TYR A 49 13.38 -2.16 -8.42
C TYR A 49 14.37 -0.98 -8.35
N ASP A 50 13.85 0.26 -8.26
CA ASP A 50 14.67 1.47 -8.15
C ASP A 50 15.57 1.44 -6.90
N MET A 51 15.04 1.00 -5.74
CA MET A 51 15.85 0.86 -4.53
C MET A 51 16.95 -0.20 -4.63
N VAL A 52 16.71 -1.29 -5.37
CA VAL A 52 17.72 -2.35 -5.60
C VAL A 52 18.82 -1.84 -6.51
N VAL A 53 18.47 -1.20 -7.64
CA VAL A 53 19.44 -0.63 -8.59
C VAL A 53 20.24 0.49 -7.95
N GLY A 54 19.59 1.35 -7.16
CA GLY A 54 20.23 2.43 -6.41
C GLY A 54 21.05 1.99 -5.19
N ALA A 55 21.23 0.68 -4.99
CA ALA A 55 21.93 0.09 -3.85
C ALA A 55 21.46 0.58 -2.46
N LEU A 56 20.20 1.05 -2.37
CA LEU A 56 19.62 1.60 -1.14
C LEU A 56 19.44 0.53 -0.06
N TYR A 57 19.47 -0.76 -0.43
CA TYR A 57 19.39 -1.89 0.48
C TYR A 57 20.49 -1.88 1.56
N VAL A 58 21.67 -1.31 1.27
CA VAL A 58 22.79 -1.24 2.22
C VAL A 58 22.48 -0.28 3.37
N ARG A 59 21.79 0.84 3.08
CA ARG A 59 21.51 1.91 4.06
C ARG A 59 20.13 1.79 4.69
N ALA A 60 19.16 1.19 4.00
CA ALA A 60 17.75 1.20 4.37
C ALA A 60 17.07 -0.18 4.18
N HIS A 61 17.70 -1.25 4.66
CA HIS A 61 17.19 -2.62 4.56
C HIS A 61 15.76 -2.80 5.08
N GLY A 62 15.37 -2.09 6.15
CA GLY A 62 14.01 -2.16 6.71
C GLY A 62 12.93 -1.69 5.74
N ILE A 63 13.22 -0.67 4.93
CA ILE A 63 12.28 -0.18 3.90
C ILE A 63 12.16 -1.21 2.78
N LEU A 64 13.25 -1.88 2.41
CA LEU A 64 13.24 -2.92 1.40
C LEU A 64 12.35 -4.10 1.80
N VAL A 65 12.50 -4.60 3.02
CA VAL A 65 11.68 -5.69 3.56
C VAL A 65 10.20 -5.29 3.61
N HIS A 66 9.92 -4.04 4.01
CA HIS A 66 8.56 -3.51 3.99
C HIS A 66 7.94 -3.56 2.58
N HIS A 67 8.67 -3.12 1.56
CA HIS A 67 8.20 -3.18 0.17
C HIS A 67 7.92 -4.62 -0.29
N ILE A 68 8.80 -5.57 0.04
CA ILE A 68 8.57 -7.00 -0.28
C ILE A 68 7.29 -7.51 0.39
N MET A 69 7.10 -7.23 1.68
CA MET A 69 5.92 -7.67 2.43
C MET A 69 4.63 -7.05 1.88
N VAL A 70 4.60 -5.75 1.62
CA VAL A 70 3.39 -5.09 1.10
C VAL A 70 3.07 -5.55 -0.33
N THR A 71 4.08 -5.64 -1.20
CA THR A 71 3.89 -6.12 -2.58
C THR A 71 3.36 -7.55 -2.61
N THR A 72 3.90 -8.44 -1.79
CA THR A 72 3.40 -9.83 -1.73
C THR A 72 1.96 -9.89 -1.24
N CYS A 73 1.59 -9.12 -0.21
CA CYS A 73 0.21 -9.01 0.24
C CYS A 73 -0.74 -8.52 -0.87
N TYR A 74 -0.35 -7.50 -1.63
CA TYR A 74 -1.18 -6.94 -2.70
C TYR A 74 -1.36 -7.91 -3.86
N VAL A 75 -0.27 -8.54 -4.31
CA VAL A 75 -0.31 -9.56 -5.36
C VAL A 75 -1.21 -10.71 -4.95
N MET A 76 -1.07 -11.21 -3.72
CA MET A 76 -1.91 -12.29 -3.21
C MET A 76 -3.39 -11.91 -3.14
N ALA A 77 -3.72 -10.71 -2.68
CA ALA A 77 -5.10 -10.23 -2.63
C ALA A 77 -5.70 -10.04 -4.03
N LEU A 78 -4.91 -9.58 -5.01
CA LEU A 78 -5.34 -9.46 -6.41
C LEU A 78 -5.59 -10.83 -7.06
N HIS A 79 -4.76 -11.83 -6.76
CA HIS A 79 -4.93 -13.19 -7.24
C HIS A 79 -6.11 -13.90 -6.59
N CYS A 80 -6.24 -13.80 -5.27
CA CYS A 80 -7.30 -14.47 -4.52
C CYS A 80 -8.62 -13.72 -4.51
N LYS A 81 -8.64 -12.43 -4.91
CA LYS A 81 -9.81 -11.55 -4.87
C LYS A 81 -10.45 -11.46 -3.48
N VAL A 82 -9.60 -11.42 -2.45
CA VAL A 82 -10.00 -11.36 -1.04
C VAL A 82 -9.30 -10.18 -0.37
N ALA A 83 -10.02 -9.50 0.53
CA ALA A 83 -9.53 -8.35 1.31
C ALA A 83 -9.04 -7.15 0.48
N VAL A 84 -9.48 -7.04 -0.77
CA VAL A 84 -9.18 -5.89 -1.64
C VAL A 84 -9.61 -4.56 -0.98
N PRO A 85 -10.81 -4.43 -0.36
CA PRO A 85 -11.22 -3.18 0.28
C PRO A 85 -10.31 -2.75 1.45
N TYR A 86 -9.87 -3.72 2.28
CA TYR A 86 -8.91 -3.44 3.34
C TYR A 86 -7.60 -2.88 2.81
N LEU A 87 -7.07 -3.45 1.72
CA LEU A 87 -5.82 -2.98 1.13
C LEU A 87 -5.97 -1.62 0.45
N VAL A 88 -7.14 -1.33 -0.15
CA VAL A 88 -7.44 0.01 -0.67
C VAL A 88 -7.45 1.06 0.45
N VAL A 89 -8.03 0.75 1.61
CA VAL A 89 -7.95 1.66 2.78
C VAL A 89 -6.52 1.81 3.27
N MET A 90 -5.72 0.73 3.26
CA MET A 90 -4.30 0.79 3.61
C MET A 90 -3.44 1.59 2.63
N LEU A 91 -3.90 1.91 1.41
CA LEU A 91 -3.20 2.85 0.53
C LEU A 91 -3.24 4.29 1.04
N LEU A 92 -4.17 4.64 1.93
CA LEU A 92 -4.22 5.97 2.56
C LEU A 92 -2.97 6.25 3.42
N LEU A 93 -2.19 5.21 3.77
CA LEU A 93 -0.89 5.34 4.43
C LEU A 93 0.13 6.14 3.62
N GLU A 94 -0.05 6.22 2.30
CA GLU A 94 0.83 6.97 1.42
C GLU A 94 0.65 8.50 1.53
N ILE A 95 -0.44 8.98 2.15
CA ILE A 95 -0.62 10.40 2.43
C ILE A 95 0.52 10.92 3.33
N ASN A 96 0.93 10.13 4.33
CA ASN A 96 2.09 10.49 5.16
C ASN A 96 3.39 10.52 4.35
N SER A 97 3.54 9.61 3.37
CA SER A 97 4.70 9.59 2.46
C SER A 97 4.76 10.88 1.62
N ILE A 98 3.61 11.39 1.14
CA ILE A 98 3.55 12.68 0.41
C ILE A 98 4.15 13.81 1.26
N TRP A 99 3.74 13.93 2.53
CA TRP A 99 4.27 14.97 3.43
C TRP A 99 5.76 14.79 3.72
N LEU A 100 6.23 13.55 3.88
CA LEU A 100 7.67 13.26 4.05
C LEU A 100 8.49 13.69 2.83
N HIS A 101 8.05 13.35 1.62
CA HIS A 101 8.74 13.71 0.39
C HIS A 101 8.69 15.22 0.14
N SER A 102 7.54 15.87 0.34
CA SER A 102 7.41 17.32 0.24
C SER A 102 8.37 18.04 1.20
N ARG A 103 8.44 17.61 2.46
CA ARG A 103 9.39 18.17 3.43
C ARG A 103 10.84 17.99 3.00
N LYS A 104 11.20 16.80 2.49
CA LYS A 104 12.55 16.52 2.02
C LYS A 104 12.91 17.40 0.81
N LEU A 105 12.01 17.56 -0.16
CA LEU A 105 12.18 18.46 -1.31
C LEU A 105 12.37 19.91 -0.85
N MET A 106 11.49 20.43 0.01
CA MET A 106 11.63 21.79 0.55
C MET A 106 12.95 21.99 1.28
N SER A 107 13.40 21.01 2.06
CA SER A 107 14.68 21.06 2.75
C SER A 107 15.87 21.06 1.78
N MET A 108 15.79 20.35 0.65
CA MET A 108 16.84 20.37 -0.38
C MET A 108 16.91 21.71 -1.13
N VAL A 109 15.79 22.44 -1.21
CA VAL A 109 15.73 23.80 -1.76
C VAL A 109 16.18 24.86 -0.73
N GLY A 110 16.48 24.46 0.51
CA GLY A 110 16.98 25.37 1.55
C GLY A 110 15.89 26.02 2.43
N PHE A 111 14.64 25.56 2.36
CA PHE A 111 13.60 26.02 3.27
C PHE A 111 13.90 25.56 4.70
N THR A 112 13.82 26.49 5.64
CA THR A 112 13.97 26.26 7.09
C THR A 112 12.64 26.45 7.83
N LEU A 113 12.60 26.10 9.12
CA LEU A 113 11.44 26.27 10.02
C LEU A 113 10.96 27.73 10.15
N ALA A 114 11.78 28.72 9.76
CA ALA A 114 11.35 30.11 9.69
C ALA A 114 10.26 30.34 8.63
N ASN A 115 10.17 29.47 7.62
CA ASN A 115 9.17 29.57 6.57
C ASN A 115 7.85 28.94 7.02
N ARG A 116 6.76 29.72 6.95
CA ARG A 116 5.42 29.28 7.34
C ARG A 116 4.99 28.00 6.59
N VAL A 117 5.29 27.89 5.30
CA VAL A 117 4.96 26.71 4.48
C VAL A 117 5.68 25.46 4.99
N TYR A 118 6.93 25.59 5.42
CA TYR A 118 7.71 24.47 5.96
C TYR A 118 7.17 24.05 7.33
N ALA A 119 6.84 25.01 8.19
CA ALA A 119 6.20 24.75 9.49
C ALA A 119 4.82 24.07 9.33
N MET A 120 3.99 24.50 8.37
CA MET A 120 2.71 23.84 8.07
C MET A 120 2.91 22.39 7.60
N THR A 121 3.90 22.16 6.74
CA THR A 121 4.25 20.80 6.29
C THR A 121 4.67 19.91 7.47
N TRP A 122 5.36 20.46 8.45
CA TRP A 122 5.73 19.76 9.68
C TRP A 122 4.50 19.36 10.51
N HIS A 123 3.55 20.28 10.70
CA HIS A 123 2.30 19.97 11.40
C HIS A 123 1.44 18.94 10.65
N ALA A 124 1.33 19.08 9.33
CA ALA A 124 0.62 18.12 8.48
C ALA A 124 1.26 16.73 8.53
N LEU A 125 2.59 16.65 8.60
CA LEU A 125 3.31 15.39 8.77
C LEU A 125 2.95 14.71 10.09
N TRP A 126 2.99 15.42 11.22
CA TRP A 126 2.63 14.84 12.51
C TRP A 126 1.16 14.41 12.56
N LEU A 127 0.25 15.26 12.07
CA LEU A 127 -1.16 14.93 12.00
C LEU A 127 -1.41 13.68 11.16
N SER A 128 -0.85 13.63 9.95
CA SER A 128 -0.98 12.48 9.06
C SER A 128 -0.30 11.23 9.61
N PHE A 129 0.78 11.37 10.38
CA PHE A 129 1.42 10.24 11.04
C PHE A 129 0.48 9.57 12.06
N TYR A 130 -0.17 10.33 12.95
CA TYR A 130 -1.09 9.73 13.92
C TYR A 130 -2.32 9.09 13.25
N THR A 131 -2.92 9.78 12.29
CA THR A 131 -4.13 9.28 11.63
C THR A 131 -3.83 8.08 10.75
N THR A 132 -2.83 8.19 9.87
CA THR A 132 -2.54 7.14 8.91
C THR A 132 -1.66 6.06 9.51
N ARG A 133 -0.62 6.35 10.30
CA ARG A 133 0.33 5.30 10.74
C ARG A 133 -0.03 4.63 12.07
N VAL A 134 -0.98 5.19 12.84
CA VAL A 134 -1.44 4.59 14.10
C VAL A 134 -2.89 4.15 13.99
N LEU A 135 -3.82 5.10 13.82
CA LEU A 135 -5.26 4.81 13.92
C LEU A 135 -5.75 3.87 12.81
N LEU A 136 -5.36 4.15 11.56
CA LEU A 136 -5.87 3.39 10.41
C LEU A 136 -5.39 1.92 10.38
N PRO A 137 -4.08 1.60 10.54
CA PRO A 137 -3.59 0.23 10.64
C PRO A 137 -4.18 -0.52 11.82
N PHE A 138 -4.37 0.16 12.95
CA PHE A 138 -5.01 -0.44 14.11
C PHE A 138 -6.46 -0.82 13.80
N ALA A 139 -7.24 0.08 13.19
CA ALA A 139 -8.61 -0.21 12.77
C ALA A 139 -8.69 -1.34 11.74
N VAL A 140 -7.83 -1.34 10.73
CA VAL A 140 -7.76 -2.42 9.72
C VAL A 140 -7.35 -3.73 10.38
N HIS A 141 -6.38 -3.73 11.28
CA HIS A 141 -5.96 -4.93 12.00
C HIS A 141 -7.11 -5.52 12.84
N VAL A 142 -7.81 -4.67 13.61
CA VAL A 142 -9.01 -5.09 14.36
C VAL A 142 -10.07 -5.65 13.40
N GLY A 143 -10.38 -4.96 12.31
CA GLY A 143 -11.33 -5.43 11.29
C GLY A 143 -10.97 -6.82 10.76
N VAL A 144 -9.72 -7.00 10.31
CA VAL A 144 -9.22 -8.30 9.81
C VAL A 144 -9.28 -9.38 10.89
N THR A 145 -8.99 -9.07 12.15
CA THR A 145 -9.09 -10.06 13.24
C THR A 145 -10.52 -10.49 13.55
N LEU A 146 -11.50 -9.58 13.44
CA LEU A 146 -12.92 -9.89 13.60
C LEU A 146 -13.42 -10.75 12.45
N ASP A 147 -13.05 -10.38 11.23
CA ASP A 147 -13.44 -11.09 10.00
C ASP A 147 -12.61 -12.34 9.73
N ARG A 148 -11.67 -12.73 10.61
CA ARG A 148 -10.73 -13.85 10.42
C ARG A 148 -11.39 -15.17 9.99
N HIS A 149 -12.63 -15.39 10.43
CA HIS A 149 -13.40 -16.61 10.18
C HIS A 149 -14.00 -16.65 8.77
N ARG A 150 -14.12 -15.50 8.11
CA ARG A 150 -14.66 -15.35 6.75
C ARG A 150 -13.58 -15.51 5.68
N PHE A 151 -12.31 -15.42 6.08
CA PHE A 151 -11.21 -15.68 5.15
C PHE A 151 -11.21 -17.15 4.75
N PRO A 152 -11.21 -17.46 3.44
CA PRO A 152 -11.20 -18.84 3.01
C PRO A 152 -9.89 -19.50 3.48
N HIS A 153 -10.00 -20.64 4.17
CA HIS A 153 -8.84 -21.50 4.53
C HIS A 153 -7.96 -21.86 3.30
N VAL A 154 -8.50 -21.66 2.09
CA VAL A 154 -7.85 -21.77 0.78
C VAL A 154 -6.64 -20.84 0.62
N VAL A 155 -6.44 -19.77 1.41
CA VAL A 155 -5.15 -19.04 1.34
C VAL A 155 -3.95 -19.96 1.63
N TYR A 156 -4.14 -21.04 2.39
CA TYR A 156 -3.13 -22.09 2.57
C TYR A 156 -3.00 -23.08 1.39
N VAL A 157 -4.07 -23.28 0.61
CA VAL A 157 -4.15 -24.36 -0.42
C VAL A 157 -4.04 -23.81 -1.85
N GLY A 158 -4.42 -22.56 -2.08
CA GLY A 158 -4.44 -21.89 -3.39
C GLY A 158 -3.05 -21.69 -3.98
N CYS A 159 -2.06 -21.40 -3.14
CA CYS A 159 -0.65 -21.37 -3.54
C CYS A 159 -0.18 -22.76 -4.04
N SER A 160 -0.64 -23.84 -3.42
CA SER A 160 -0.34 -25.22 -3.85
C SER A 160 -1.07 -25.62 -5.14
N LYS A 161 -2.36 -25.27 -5.31
CA LYS A 161 -3.11 -25.60 -6.54
C LYS A 161 -2.67 -24.78 -7.76
N ALA A 162 -2.34 -23.50 -7.59
CA ALA A 162 -1.79 -22.67 -8.67
C ALA A 162 -0.40 -23.17 -9.11
N TYR A 163 0.49 -23.47 -8.15
CA TYR A 163 1.79 -24.11 -8.41
C TYR A 163 1.63 -25.45 -9.14
N ASN A 164 0.68 -26.28 -8.74
CA ASN A 164 0.48 -27.60 -9.35
C ASN A 164 -0.08 -27.49 -10.78
N LYS A 165 -1.02 -26.57 -11.02
CA LYS A 165 -1.58 -26.32 -12.37
C LYS A 165 -0.52 -25.81 -13.35
N GLU A 166 0.38 -24.93 -12.91
CA GLU A 166 1.48 -24.43 -13.74
C GLU A 166 2.56 -25.49 -14.02
N ARG A 167 2.86 -26.38 -13.05
CA ARG A 167 3.75 -27.53 -13.28
C ARG A 167 3.22 -28.53 -14.31
N HIS A 168 1.91 -28.77 -14.33
CA HIS A 168 1.30 -29.66 -15.32
C HIS A 168 1.29 -29.07 -16.75
N LEU A 169 1.34 -27.75 -16.90
CA LEU A 169 1.42 -27.07 -18.20
C LEU A 169 2.84 -26.99 -18.76
N LYS A 170 3.88 -27.06 -17.91
CA LYS A 170 5.30 -27.07 -18.34
C LYS A 170 5.87 -28.46 -18.68
N HIS A 171 5.14 -29.52 -18.37
CA HIS A 171 5.52 -30.92 -18.62
C HIS A 171 4.69 -31.60 -19.74
N LYS A 172 3.95 -30.81 -20.52
CA LYS A 172 3.42 -31.18 -21.84
C LYS A 172 4.21 -30.44 -22.90
#